data_AF-A0A415G458-F1
#
_entry.id   AF-A0A415G458-F1
#
_cell.length_a   1.000
_cell.length_b   1.000
_cell.length_c   1.000
_cell.angle_alpha   90.00
_cell.angle_beta   90.00
_cell.angle_gamma   90.00
#
_symmetry.space_group_name_H-M   'P 1'
#
loop_
_entity.id
_entity.type
_entity.pdbx_description
1 polymer ?
#
loop_
_entity_poly.entity_id
_entity_poly.type
_entity_poly.pdbx_seq_one_letter_code
_entity_poly.pdbx_strand_id
1 'polypeptide(L)'
;MLPGPPKEMKAVLAECCHLFINRLSDQVFVSINIKCKGPDELPLREIGEAPVADLLGDILDNENPTVATYAKEDGVLIRVTASGKTREDALTAMQPVVTKIAEILAGKIAWVKEEV
;
A
#
# COMPACT_ATOMS: atom_id res chain seq x y z
N MET A 1 27.50 5.85 7.51
CA MET A 1 27.22 5.70 6.07
C MET A 1 26.67 4.31 5.84
N LEU A 2 25.68 4.16 4.97
CA LEU A 2 25.17 2.84 4.57
C LEU A 2 26.00 2.29 3.40
N PRO A 3 26.18 0.96 3.30
CA PRO A 3 26.90 0.34 2.19
C PRO A 3 26.09 0.46 0.89
N GLY A 4 26.79 0.45 -0.25
CA GLY A 4 26.16 0.58 -1.57
C GLY A 4 25.34 -0.64 -2.01
N PRO A 5 25.81 -1.89 -1.83
CA PRO A 5 25.05 -3.08 -2.26
C PRO A 5 23.72 -3.21 -1.50
N PRO A 6 22.57 -3.36 -2.20
CA PRO A 6 21.25 -3.38 -1.55
C PRO A 6 21.09 -4.43 -0.46
N LYS A 7 21.72 -5.61 -0.64
CA LYS A 7 21.67 -6.69 0.35
C LYS A 7 22.37 -6.31 1.65
N GLU A 8 23.56 -5.72 1.55
CA GLU A 8 24.32 -5.22 2.70
C GLU A 8 23.63 -4.01 3.33
N MET A 9 23.10 -3.11 2.50
CA MET A 9 22.41 -1.90 2.95
C MET A 9 21.20 -2.24 3.82
N LYS A 10 20.36 -3.18 3.37
CA LYS A 10 19.20 -3.63 4.12
C LYS A 10 19.60 -4.29 5.45
N ALA A 11 20.65 -5.11 5.46
CA ALA A 11 21.12 -5.76 6.68
C ALA A 11 21.65 -4.74 7.71
N VAL A 12 22.51 -3.80 7.28
CA VAL A 12 23.05 -2.75 8.16
C VAL A 12 21.95 -1.81 8.64
N LEU A 13 21.01 -1.43 7.77
CA LEU A 13 19.89 -0.57 8.16
C LEU A 13 18.99 -1.25 9.20
N ALA A 14 18.67 -2.53 9.03
CA ALA A 14 17.86 -3.27 10.00
C ALA A 14 18.52 -3.30 11.40
N GLU A 15 19.83 -3.54 11.45
CA GLU A 15 20.59 -3.49 12.71
C GLU A 15 20.60 -2.09 13.33
N CYS A 16 20.84 -1.05 12.53
CA CYS A 16 20.77 0.33 13.00
C CYS A 16 19.38 0.69 13.52
N CYS A 17 18.31 0.24 12.86
CA CYS A 17 16.94 0.46 13.33
C CYS A 17 16.71 -0.21 14.68
N HIS A 18 17.14 -1.47 14.83
CA HIS A 18 17.03 -2.21 16.09
C HIS A 18 17.75 -1.49 17.25
N LEU A 19 18.98 -1.02 17.02
CA LEU A 19 19.80 -0.39 18.05
C LEU A 19 19.37 1.05 18.41
N PHE A 20 18.89 1.82 17.43
CA PHE A 20 18.73 3.27 17.59
C PHE A 20 17.32 3.81 17.32
N ILE A 21 16.59 3.26 16.35
CA ILE A 21 15.32 3.84 15.86
C ILE A 21 14.11 3.24 16.58
N ASN A 22 14.11 1.94 16.87
CA ASN A 22 12.98 1.26 17.51
C ASN A 22 12.72 1.73 18.95
N ARG A 23 13.70 2.37 19.59
CA ARG A 23 13.51 3.04 20.89
C ARG A 23 12.86 4.42 20.78
N LEU A 24 12.84 5.01 19.59
CA LEU A 24 12.27 6.33 19.31
C LEU A 24 10.84 6.24 18.77
N SER A 25 10.45 5.09 18.21
CA SER A 25 9.09 4.81 17.74
C SER A 25 8.80 3.33 17.90
N ASP A 26 7.64 3.03 18.48
CA ASP A 26 7.08 1.68 18.60
C ASP A 26 6.04 1.37 17.53
N GLN A 27 5.96 2.20 16.48
CA GLN A 27 5.04 2.01 15.37
C GLN A 27 5.65 1.09 14.32
N VAL A 28 4.85 0.13 13.88
CA VAL A 28 5.10 -0.65 12.67
C VAL A 28 4.21 -0.14 11.54
N PHE A 29 4.69 -0.25 10.31
CA PHE A 29 3.93 0.11 9.12
C PHE A 29 3.73 -1.13 8.28
N VAL A 30 2.49 -1.35 7.84
CA VAL A 30 2.11 -2.49 6.98
C VAL A 30 1.40 -1.93 5.76
N SER A 31 1.69 -2.50 4.59
CA SER A 31 1.08 -2.07 3.33
C SER A 31 0.41 -3.24 2.62
N ILE A 32 -0.82 -3.01 2.15
CA ILE A 32 -1.54 -3.90 1.24
C ILE A 32 -1.63 -3.23 -0.12
N ASN A 33 -1.24 -3.97 -1.14
CA ASN A 33 -1.33 -3.58 -2.53
C ASN A 33 -2.54 -4.25 -3.18
N ILE A 34 -3.44 -3.44 -3.75
CA ILE A 34 -4.60 -3.84 -4.53
C ILE A 34 -4.29 -3.49 -5.99
N LYS A 35 -4.15 -4.49 -6.85
CA LYS A 35 -3.85 -4.30 -8.26
C LYS A 35 -5.14 -4.34 -9.07
N CYS A 36 -5.39 -3.29 -9.83
CA CYS A 36 -6.44 -3.28 -10.83
C CYS A 36 -6.02 -4.09 -12.06
N LYS A 37 -7.01 -4.61 -12.78
CA LYS A 37 -6.82 -5.24 -14.09
C LYS A 37 -6.08 -4.32 -15.06
N GLY A 38 -5.40 -4.93 -16.01
CA GLY A 38 -4.63 -4.21 -17.03
C GLY A 38 -5.48 -3.74 -18.22
N PRO A 39 -4.87 -2.93 -19.11
CA PRO A 39 -5.52 -2.46 -20.34
C PRO A 39 -5.96 -3.58 -21.29
N ASP A 40 -5.37 -4.78 -21.17
CA ASP A 40 -5.75 -5.97 -21.94
C ASP A 40 -7.10 -6.57 -21.49
N GLU A 41 -7.55 -6.24 -20.28
CA GLU A 41 -8.77 -6.78 -19.68
C GLU A 41 -9.91 -5.74 -19.59
N LEU A 42 -9.57 -4.49 -19.28
CA LEU A 42 -10.53 -3.39 -19.13
C LEU A 42 -9.99 -2.10 -19.78
N PRO A 43 -10.85 -1.24 -20.34
CA PRO A 43 -10.41 -0.02 -20.98
C PRO A 43 -9.90 1.00 -19.95
N LEU A 44 -8.89 1.80 -20.32
CA LEU A 44 -8.29 2.82 -19.44
C LEU A 44 -9.28 3.86 -18.91
N ARG A 45 -10.40 4.10 -19.61
CA ARG A 45 -11.48 4.97 -19.10
C ARG A 45 -12.15 4.44 -17.83
N GLU A 46 -12.00 3.15 -17.51
CA GLU A 46 -12.59 2.49 -16.34
C GLU A 46 -11.57 2.10 -15.27
N ILE A 47 -10.30 1.87 -15.66
CA ILE A 47 -9.23 1.38 -14.79
C ILE A 47 -7.95 2.25 -14.80
N GLY A 48 -7.99 3.42 -15.44
CA GLY A 48 -6.90 4.40 -15.40
C GLY A 48 -6.79 5.08 -14.04
N GLU A 49 -5.69 5.76 -13.79
CA GLU A 49 -5.42 6.37 -12.47
C GLU A 49 -6.46 7.43 -12.11
N ALA A 50 -6.74 8.37 -13.00
CA ALA A 50 -7.76 9.41 -12.77
C ALA A 50 -9.14 8.82 -12.44
N PRO A 51 -9.76 7.93 -13.25
CA PRO A 51 -11.07 7.38 -12.91
C PRO A 51 -11.05 6.52 -11.64
N VAL A 52 -9.94 5.81 -11.35
CA VAL A 52 -9.81 5.09 -10.09
C VAL A 52 -9.73 6.04 -8.90
N ALA A 53 -8.95 7.12 -9.00
CA ALA A 53 -8.85 8.13 -7.95
C ALA A 53 -10.19 8.82 -7.68
N ASP A 54 -10.92 9.18 -8.75
CA ASP A 54 -12.26 9.76 -8.66
C ASP A 54 -13.26 8.81 -7.96
N LEU A 55 -13.17 7.50 -8.23
CA LEU A 55 -14.01 6.48 -7.57
C LEU A 55 -13.66 6.32 -6.08
N LEU A 56 -12.39 6.48 -5.72
CA LEU A 56 -11.94 6.39 -4.33
C LEU A 56 -12.31 7.65 -3.52
N GLY A 57 -12.32 8.81 -4.16
CA GLY A 57 -12.72 10.09 -3.56
C GLY A 57 -12.00 10.33 -2.23
N ASP A 58 -12.77 10.70 -1.20
CA ASP A 58 -12.29 11.04 0.14
C ASP A 58 -11.47 9.93 0.83
N ILE A 59 -11.49 8.69 0.33
CA ILE A 59 -10.63 7.61 0.86
C ILE A 59 -9.14 7.95 0.68
N LEU A 60 -8.80 8.71 -0.36
CA LEU A 60 -7.42 9.15 -0.64
C LEU A 60 -6.90 10.18 0.37
N ASP A 61 -7.79 10.91 1.04
CA ASP A 61 -7.45 11.94 2.02
C ASP A 61 -7.26 11.37 3.44
N ASN A 62 -7.36 10.05 3.60
CA ASN A 62 -7.28 9.41 4.90
C ASN A 62 -5.83 9.42 5.45
N GLU A 63 -5.67 9.73 6.74
CA GLU A 63 -4.34 9.85 7.37
C GLU A 63 -3.78 8.51 7.87
N ASN A 64 -4.64 7.60 8.35
CA ASN A 64 -4.24 6.26 8.79
C ASN A 64 -5.47 5.33 8.82
N PRO A 65 -5.61 4.36 7.91
CA PRO A 65 -4.68 4.02 6.83
C PRO A 65 -4.60 5.08 5.72
N THR A 66 -3.40 5.38 5.24
CA THR A 66 -3.21 6.16 4.02
C THR A 66 -3.51 5.33 2.78
N VAL A 67 -4.05 5.96 1.75
CA VAL A 67 -4.35 5.32 0.47
C VAL A 67 -3.70 6.11 -0.66
N ALA A 68 -2.93 5.44 -1.51
CA ALA A 68 -2.26 6.05 -2.65
C ALA A 68 -2.50 5.23 -3.93
N THR A 69 -2.77 5.92 -5.03
CA THR A 69 -2.83 5.34 -6.38
C THR A 69 -1.51 5.52 -7.10
N TYR A 70 -1.14 4.54 -7.91
CA TYR A 70 0.03 4.59 -8.78
C TYR A 70 -0.33 4.05 -10.16
N ALA A 71 -0.23 4.89 -11.19
CA ALA A 71 -0.27 4.44 -12.57
C ALA A 71 0.95 3.56 -12.91
N LYS A 72 0.71 2.41 -13.52
CA LYS A 72 1.73 1.57 -14.16
C LYS A 72 1.25 1.14 -15.55
N GLU A 73 2.18 0.69 -16.38
CA GLU A 73 1.89 0.18 -17.73
C GLU A 73 0.88 -0.99 -17.69
N ASP A 74 1.00 -1.84 -16.67
CA ASP A 74 0.13 -3.00 -16.44
C ASP A 74 -1.12 -2.67 -15.60
N GLY A 75 -1.54 -1.40 -15.55
CA GLY A 75 -2.72 -0.93 -14.82
C GLY A 75 -2.44 -0.30 -13.45
N VAL A 76 -3.47 0.21 -12.80
CA VAL A 76 -3.34 0.98 -11.54
C VAL A 76 -3.05 0.07 -10.34
N LEU A 77 -2.09 0.48 -9.52
CA LEU A 77 -1.82 -0.11 -8.21
C LEU A 77 -2.34 0.84 -7.13
N ILE A 78 -3.15 0.33 -6.21
CA ILE A 78 -3.59 1.06 -5.02
C ILE A 78 -2.85 0.49 -3.83
N ARG A 79 -2.17 1.35 -3.07
CA ARG A 79 -1.49 0.98 -1.83
C ARG A 79 -2.28 1.54 -0.67
N VAL A 80 -2.63 0.66 0.25
CA VAL A 80 -3.19 1.02 1.56
C VAL A 80 -2.12 0.75 2.59
N THR A 81 -1.73 1.77 3.37
CA THR A 81 -0.69 1.64 4.39
C THR A 81 -1.25 2.11 5.73
N ALA A 82 -1.08 1.31 6.78
CA ALA A 82 -1.38 1.74 8.13
C ALA A 82 -0.19 1.60 9.06
N SER A 83 -0.18 2.47 10.07
CA SER A 83 0.67 2.36 11.24
C SER A 83 -0.10 1.76 12.42
N GLY A 84 0.61 1.01 13.26
CA GLY A 84 0.06 0.44 14.50
C GLY A 84 1.16 -0.02 15.46
N LYS A 85 0.77 -0.40 16.68
CA LYS A 85 1.69 -0.94 17.71
C LYS A 85 2.23 -2.33 17.32
N THR A 86 1.41 -3.11 16.65
CA THR A 86 1.74 -4.43 16.12
C THR A 86 1.30 -4.55 14.67
N ARG A 87 1.82 -5.57 13.99
CA ARG A 87 1.45 -5.86 12.60
C ARG A 87 -0.05 -6.15 12.52
N GLU A 88 -0.58 -6.88 13.48
CA GLU A 88 -1.99 -7.24 13.60
C GLU A 88 -2.88 -6.01 13.82
N ASP A 89 -2.45 -5.04 14.64
CA ASP A 89 -3.18 -3.79 14.84
C ASP A 89 -3.26 -2.97 13.54
N ALA A 90 -2.14 -2.84 12.82
CA ALA A 90 -2.11 -2.14 11.54
C ALA A 90 -2.98 -2.82 10.48
N LEU A 91 -2.94 -4.16 10.40
CA LEU A 91 -3.80 -4.93 9.49
C LEU A 91 -5.29 -4.77 9.83
N THR A 92 -5.62 -4.79 11.12
CA THR A 92 -7.00 -4.58 11.60
C THR A 92 -7.51 -3.18 11.26
N ALA A 93 -6.66 -2.16 11.39
CA ALA A 93 -6.98 -0.79 11.00
C ALA A 93 -7.20 -0.64 9.48
N MET A 94 -6.45 -1.39 8.66
CA MET A 94 -6.61 -1.38 7.20
C MET A 94 -7.84 -2.12 6.69
N GLN A 95 -8.27 -3.16 7.40
CA GLN A 95 -9.34 -4.04 6.94
C GLN A 95 -10.60 -3.30 6.43
N PRO A 96 -11.19 -2.33 7.16
CA PRO A 96 -12.37 -1.62 6.66
C PRO A 96 -12.10 -0.83 5.37
N VAL A 97 -10.92 -0.22 5.25
CA VAL A 97 -10.53 0.56 4.06
C VAL A 97 -10.32 -0.36 2.86
N VAL A 98 -9.59 -1.47 3.04
CA VAL A 98 -9.36 -2.47 1.99
C VAL A 98 -10.67 -3.08 1.51
N THR A 99 -11.57 -3.43 2.43
CA THR A 99 -12.91 -3.96 2.07
C THR A 99 -13.71 -2.94 1.28
N LYS A 100 -13.76 -1.67 1.72
CA LYS A 100 -14.48 -0.60 1.01
C LYS A 100 -13.93 -0.38 -0.41
N ILE A 101 -12.60 -0.37 -0.57
CA ILE A 101 -11.95 -0.26 -1.88
C ILE A 101 -12.31 -1.47 -2.76
N ALA A 102 -12.32 -2.68 -2.19
CA ALA A 102 -12.69 -3.89 -2.91
C ALA A 102 -14.14 -3.87 -3.41
N GLU A 103 -15.05 -3.30 -2.64
CA GLU A 103 -16.46 -3.10 -3.02
C GLU A 103 -16.60 -2.06 -4.15
N ILE A 104 -15.95 -0.90 -4.04
CA ILE A 104 -15.97 0.16 -5.07
C ILE A 104 -15.42 -0.36 -6.41
N LEU A 105 -14.37 -1.17 -6.35
CA LEU A 105 -13.66 -1.71 -7.52
C LEU A 105 -14.06 -3.15 -7.85
N ALA A 106 -15.23 -3.59 -7.40
CA ALA A 106 -15.75 -4.92 -7.69
C ALA A 106 -15.69 -5.23 -9.21
N GLY A 107 -15.12 -6.38 -9.55
CA GLY A 107 -14.91 -6.81 -10.94
C GLY A 107 -13.70 -6.18 -11.66
N LYS A 108 -13.05 -5.17 -11.08
CA LYS A 108 -11.88 -4.48 -11.64
C LYS A 108 -10.54 -4.88 -11.00
N ILE A 109 -10.57 -5.67 -9.93
CA ILE A 109 -9.37 -6.12 -9.20
C ILE A 109 -8.79 -7.39 -9.84
N ALA A 110 -7.47 -7.40 -10.05
CA ALA A 110 -6.72 -8.57 -10.49
C ALA A 110 -6.20 -9.38 -9.31
N TRP A 111 -5.60 -8.72 -8.31
CA TRP A 111 -5.11 -9.36 -7.08
C TRP A 111 -4.98 -8.38 -5.93
N VAL A 112 -4.94 -8.93 -4.71
CA VAL A 112 -4.65 -8.21 -3.46
C VAL A 112 -3.55 -8.95 -2.74
N LYS A 113 -2.47 -8.26 -2.35
CA LYS A 113 -1.31 -8.85 -1.67
C LYS A 113 -0.73 -7.88 -0.64
N GLU A 114 -0.31 -8.41 0.49
CA GLU A 114 0.54 -7.67 1.41
C GLU A 114 1.94 -7.49 0.81
N GLU A 115 2.53 -6.32 1.04
CA GLU A 115 3.92 -6.04 0.68
C GLU A 115 4.83 -6.59 1.79
N VAL A 116 5.65 -7.58 1.45
CA VAL A 116 6.59 -8.27 2.34
C VAL A 116 8.02 -7.87 2.04
#